data_AF-A0A652K8W3-F1
#
_entry.id   AF-A0A652K8W3-F1
#
_cell.length_a   1.000
_cell.length_b   1.000
_cell.length_c   1.000
_cell.angle_alpha   90.00
_cell.angle_beta   90.00
_cell.angle_gamma   90.00
#
_symmetry.space_group_name_H-M   'P 1'
#
loop_
_entity.id
_entity.type
_entity.pdbx_description
1 polymer ?
#
loop_
_entity_poly.entity_id
_entity_poly.type
_entity_poly.pdbx_seq_one_letter_code
_entity_poly.pdbx_strand_id
1 'polypeptide(L)'
;MSEQVHNRLAVVRAERKVSRQALAEAVGVHYQTIGYIERGQYNPSLDLALKVARFFALPVEALFSLEPFQPLTDEVYGRKQ
;
A
#
# COMPACT_ATOMS: atom_id res chain seq x y z
N MET A 1 -11.57 8.49 17.45
CA MET A 1 -11.83 8.15 16.03
C MET A 1 -10.70 7.22 15.62
N SER A 2 -10.96 6.03 15.08
CA SER A 2 -9.88 5.16 14.60
C SER A 2 -9.28 5.83 13.36
N GLU A 3 -8.02 6.25 13.43
CA GLU A 3 -7.32 6.77 12.26
C GLU A 3 -7.24 5.67 11.20
N GLN A 4 -7.81 5.94 10.02
CA GLN A 4 -7.82 5.01 8.90
C GLN A 4 -6.47 5.11 8.17
N VAL A 5 -5.83 3.97 7.91
CA VAL A 5 -4.55 3.96 7.18
C VAL A 5 -4.85 4.06 5.68
N HIS A 6 -4.39 5.14 5.05
CA HIS A 6 -4.38 5.29 3.60
C HIS A 6 -3.28 4.42 3.01
N ASN A 7 -3.49 3.87 1.81
CA ASN A 7 -2.48 3.05 1.15
C ASN A 7 -2.44 3.23 -0.38
N ARG A 8 -1.26 3.01 -0.98
CA ARG A 8 -1.06 2.91 -2.44
C ARG A 8 -0.79 1.48 -2.91
N LEU A 9 -1.14 0.48 -2.09
CA LEU A 9 -0.74 -0.90 -2.33
C LEU A 9 -1.22 -1.44 -3.67
N ALA A 10 -2.48 -1.13 -4.06
CA ALA A 10 -3.03 -1.56 -5.33
C ALA A 10 -2.26 -0.98 -6.53
N VAL A 11 -1.88 0.29 -6.44
CA VAL A 11 -1.14 1.02 -7.47
C VAL A 11 0.26 0.42 -7.63
N VAL A 12 1.02 0.35 -6.54
CA VAL A 12 2.39 -0.19 -6.55
C VAL A 12 2.40 -1.65 -7.02
N ARG A 13 1.43 -2.44 -6.59
CA ARG A 13 1.32 -3.84 -7.01
C ARG A 13 1.05 -3.95 -8.52
N ALA A 14 0.18 -3.11 -9.08
CA ALA A 14 -0.09 -3.08 -10.51
C ALA A 14 1.13 -2.63 -11.33
N GLU A 15 1.82 -1.57 -10.89
CA GLU A 15 3.06 -1.06 -11.51
C GLU A 15 4.14 -2.14 -11.58
N ARG A 16 4.28 -2.94 -10.52
CA ARG A 16 5.25 -4.04 -10.42
C ARG A 16 4.76 -5.35 -11.03
N LYS A 17 3.56 -5.38 -11.63
CA LYS A 17 2.91 -6.58 -12.21
C LYS A 17 2.80 -7.76 -11.24
N VAL A 18 2.60 -7.47 -9.94
CA VAL A 18 2.45 -8.49 -8.90
C VAL A 18 0.97 -8.83 -8.72
N SER A 19 0.61 -10.11 -8.54
CA SER A 19 -0.78 -10.47 -8.22
C SER A 19 -1.03 -10.38 -6.71
N ARG A 20 -2.28 -10.22 -6.27
CA ARG A 20 -2.61 -10.26 -4.84
C ARG A 20 -2.16 -11.57 -4.19
N GLN A 21 -2.31 -12.68 -4.91
CA GLN A 21 -1.92 -14.00 -4.46
C GLN A 21 -0.40 -14.11 -4.27
N ALA A 22 0.39 -13.64 -5.24
CA ALA A 22 1.85 -13.64 -5.15
C ALA A 22 2.35 -12.79 -3.98
N LEU A 23 1.78 -11.59 -3.78
CA LEU A 23 2.12 -10.76 -2.62
C LEU A 23 1.75 -11.44 -1.31
N ALA A 24 0.55 -12.02 -1.23
CA ALA A 24 0.05 -12.68 -0.03
C ALA A 24 0.93 -13.87 0.38
N GLU A 25 1.33 -14.69 -0.59
CA GLU A 25 2.26 -15.80 -0.40
C GLU A 25 3.62 -15.30 0.11
N ALA A 26 4.17 -14.24 -0.51
CA ALA A 26 5.46 -13.70 -0.12
C ALA A 26 5.49 -13.09 1.29
N VAL A 27 4.36 -12.56 1.79
CA VAL A 27 4.26 -11.95 3.12
C VAL A 27 3.59 -12.85 4.17
N GLY A 28 3.19 -14.06 3.77
CA GLY A 28 2.64 -15.09 4.67
C GLY A 28 1.24 -14.79 5.19
N VAL A 29 0.34 -14.27 4.33
CA VAL A 29 -1.06 -13.97 4.69
C VAL A 29 -2.04 -14.57 3.69
N HIS A 30 -3.32 -14.60 4.05
CA HIS A 30 -4.37 -14.98 3.11
C HIS A 30 -4.54 -13.93 2.01
N TYR A 31 -4.80 -14.33 0.76
CA TYR A 31 -4.91 -13.41 -0.38
C TYR A 31 -5.99 -12.32 -0.20
N GLN A 32 -7.08 -12.65 0.51
CA GLN A 32 -8.14 -11.70 0.82
C GLN A 32 -7.66 -10.55 1.71
N THR A 33 -6.68 -10.81 2.60
CA THR A 33 -6.08 -9.78 3.46
C THR A 33 -5.49 -8.65 2.62
N ILE A 34 -4.77 -8.98 1.54
CA ILE A 34 -4.26 -7.98 0.59
C ILE A 34 -5.41 -7.19 -0.04
N GLY A 35 -6.49 -7.87 -0.43
CA GLY A 35 -7.69 -7.21 -0.97
C GLY A 35 -8.37 -6.26 0.03
N TYR A 36 -8.47 -6.65 1.30
CA TYR A 36 -9.04 -5.81 2.36
C TYR A 36 -8.19 -4.56 2.62
N ILE A 37 -6.85 -4.71 2.62
CA ILE A 37 -5.92 -3.58 2.74
C ILE A 37 -6.10 -2.63 1.56
N GLU A 38 -6.07 -3.12 0.32
CA GLU A 38 -6.20 -2.28 -0.88
C GLU A 38 -7.52 -1.47 -0.91
N ARG A 39 -8.59 -1.98 -0.30
CA ARG A 39 -9.88 -1.29 -0.20
C ARG A 39 -10.03 -0.43 1.07
N GLY A 40 -9.00 -0.35 1.91
CA GLY A 40 -9.04 0.39 3.18
C GLY A 40 -9.98 -0.22 4.23
N GLN A 41 -10.36 -1.49 4.07
CA GLN A 41 -11.25 -2.23 4.97
C GLN A 41 -10.50 -2.87 6.15
N TYR A 42 -9.17 -2.92 6.06
CA TYR A 42 -8.29 -3.48 7.09
C TYR A 42 -7.01 -2.67 7.17
N ASN A 43 -6.71 -2.14 8.35
CA ASN A 43 -5.41 -1.54 8.65
C ASN A 43 -4.42 -2.69 8.88
N PRO A 44 -3.30 -2.77 8.12
CA PRO A 44 -2.29 -3.79 8.37
C PRO A 44 -1.65 -3.57 9.74
N SER A 45 -1.26 -4.66 10.40
CA SER A 45 -0.32 -4.59 11.51
C SER A 45 1.02 -4.00 11.06
N LEU A 46 1.80 -3.48 12.01
CA LEU A 46 3.14 -2.97 11.72
C LEU A 46 4.02 -4.03 11.04
N ASP A 47 3.95 -5.29 11.49
CA ASP A 47 4.75 -6.37 10.90
C ASP A 47 4.38 -6.63 9.43
N LEU A 48 3.08 -6.61 9.08
CA LEU A 48 2.62 -6.81 7.72
C LEU A 48 3.02 -5.62 6.83
N ALA A 49 2.84 -4.40 7.31
CA ALA A 49 3.26 -3.20 6.61
C ALA A 49 4.76 -3.23 6.28
N LEU A 50 5.61 -3.60 7.25
CA LEU A 50 7.06 -3.73 7.06
C LEU A 50 7.44 -4.87 6.10
N LYS A 51 6.76 -6.03 6.15
CA LYS A 51 6.99 -7.13 5.19
C LYS A 51 6.67 -6.72 3.76
N VAL A 52 5.55 -6.01 3.56
CA VAL A 52 5.13 -5.51 2.24
C VAL A 52 6.13 -4.45 1.72
N ALA A 53 6.55 -3.51 2.58
CA ALA A 53 7.57 -2.51 2.25
C ALA A 53 8.88 -3.16 1.80
N ARG A 54 9.36 -4.15 2.54
CA ARG A 54 10.54 -4.94 2.18
C ARG A 54 10.37 -5.70 0.86
N PHE A 55 9.21 -6.32 0.63
CA PHE A 55 8.94 -7.05 -0.62
C PHE A 55 9.06 -6.14 -1.85
N PHE A 56 8.56 -4.89 -1.77
CA PHE A 56 8.65 -3.93 -2.86
C PHE A 56 9.95 -3.11 -2.89
N ALA A 57 10.85 -3.30 -1.92
CA ALA A 57 12.04 -2.48 -1.71
C ALA A 57 11.72 -0.98 -1.65
N LEU A 58 10.67 -0.62 -0.92
CA LEU A 58 10.21 0.75 -0.70
C LEU A 58 10.13 1.05 0.81
N PRO A 59 10.25 2.33 1.21
CA PRO A 59 9.93 2.74 2.58
C PRO A 59 8.44 2.50 2.87
N VAL A 60 8.08 2.31 4.14
CA VAL A 60 6.68 2.01 4.52
C VAL A 60 5.76 3.18 4.20
N GLU A 61 6.28 4.41 4.30
CA GLU A 61 5.62 5.68 4.02
C GLU A 61 5.26 5.85 2.53
N ALA A 62 5.96 5.16 1.63
CA ALA A 62 5.59 5.13 0.21
C ALA A 62 4.36 4.26 -0.07
N LEU A 63 4.00 3.39 0.87
CA LEU A 63 2.91 2.42 0.74
C LEU A 63 1.72 2.74 1.62
N PHE A 64 1.97 3.28 2.82
CA PHE A 64 0.98 3.52 3.87
C PHE A 64 1.18 4.90 4.48
N SER A 65 0.08 5.56 4.83
CA SER A 65 0.10 6.90 5.44
C SER A 65 -1.12 7.10 6.34
N LEU A 66 -0.98 7.93 7.37
CA LEU A 66 -2.10 8.42 8.17
C LEU A 66 -2.84 9.57 7.48
N GLU A 67 -2.22 10.18 6.47
CA GLU A 67 -2.81 11.22 5.62
C GLU A 67 -3.13 10.67 4.23
N PRO A 68 -4.17 11.19 3.54
CA PRO A 68 -4.46 10.82 2.16
C PRO A 68 -3.26 11.08 1.25
N PHE A 69 -2.92 10.09 0.43
CA PHE A 69 -1.94 10.27 -0.62
C PHE A 69 -2.46 11.27 -1.65
N GLN A 70 -1.62 12.22 -2.04
CA GLN A 70 -1.92 13.11 -3.16
C GLN A 70 -2.05 12.29 -4.46
N PRO A 71 -2.83 12.72 -5.46
CA PRO A 71 -2.80 12.10 -6.78
C PRO A 71 -1.39 12.19 -7.38
N LEU A 72 -0.91 11.11 -8.00
CA LEU A 72 0.40 11.10 -8.69
C LEU A 72 0.49 12.19 -9.78
N THR A 73 -0.63 12.51 -10.43
CA THR A 73 -0.72 13.60 -11.42
C THR A 73 -0.35 14.95 -10.81
N ASP A 74 -0.75 15.18 -9.56
CA ASP A 74 -0.54 16.44 -8.87
C ASP A 74 0.91 16.53 -8.36
N GLU A 75 1.52 15.40 -8.00
CA GLU A 75 2.95 15.34 -7.66
C GLU A 75 3.84 15.61 -8.89
N VAL A 76 3.46 15.07 -10.06
CA VAL A 76 4.27 15.16 -11.28
C VAL A 76 4.05 16.48 -12.03
N TYR A 77 2.81 16.94 -12.15
CA TYR A 77 2.45 18.11 -12.95
C TYR A 77 1.93 19.27 -12.10
N GLY A 78 1.51 19.02 -10.86
CA GLY A 78 0.94 20.02 -9.96
C GLY A 78 1.99 20.86 -9.24
N ARG A 79 3.15 21.15 -9.87
CA ARG A 79 3.98 22.27 -9.45
C ARG A 79 3.10 23.52 -9.41
N LYS A 80 2.69 23.89 -8.20
CA LYS A 80 2.52 25.29 -7.86
C LYS A 80 3.88 25.97 -8.08
N GLN A 81 3.80 27.13 -8.70
CA GLN A 81 4.82 28.16 -8.70
C GLN A 81 5.42 28.33 -7.30
#